data_AF-A0AAV7HEU4-F1
#
_entry.id   AF-A0AAV7HEU4-F1
#
_cell.length_a   1.000
_cell.length_b   1.000
_cell.length_c   1.000
_cell.angle_alpha   90.00
_cell.angle_beta   90.00
_cell.angle_gamma   90.00
#
_symmetry.space_group_name_H-M   'P 1'
#
loop_
_entity.id
_entity.type
_entity.pdbx_description
1 polymer ?
#
loop_
_entity_poly.entity_id
_entity_poly.type
_entity_poly.pdbx_seq_one_letter_code
_entity_poly.pdbx_strand_id
1 'polypeptide(L)'
;MSKAVNLWRSLSQEQIARLREEIMHLEGVRKLVSNDDNFLLGLALAETMDSVDSLAHSVTRLCTRSLRKLERFVAAGANLYQELEILAELEQGLRRIEMNAEIRRCQ
;
A
#
# COMPACT_ATOMS: atom_id res chain seq x y z
N MET A 1 2.70 -14.83 -0.09
CA MET A 1 2.95 -14.60 -1.52
C MET A 1 2.38 -15.69 -2.41
N SER A 2 2.56 -16.99 -2.14
CA SER A 2 2.01 -18.09 -2.96
C SER A 2 0.50 -18.00 -3.21
N LYS A 3 -0.30 -17.67 -2.17
CA LYS A 3 -1.76 -17.46 -2.32
C LYS A 3 -2.13 -16.40 -3.37
N ALA A 4 -1.39 -15.28 -3.41
CA ALA A 4 -1.66 -14.21 -4.36
C ALA A 4 -1.35 -14.64 -5.80
N VAL A 5 -0.21 -15.33 -5.98
CA VAL A 5 0.19 -15.86 -7.29
C VAL A 5 -0.79 -16.92 -7.77
N ASN A 6 -1.25 -17.80 -6.88
CA ASN A 6 -2.22 -18.83 -7.22
C ASN A 6 -3.58 -18.24 -7.60
N LEU A 7 -4.08 -17.26 -6.84
CA LEU A 7 -5.32 -16.57 -7.18
C LEU A 7 -5.21 -15.83 -8.52
N TRP A 8 -4.10 -15.14 -8.76
CA TRP A 8 -3.87 -14.48 -10.05
C TRP A 8 -3.87 -15.47 -11.22
N ARG A 9 -3.26 -16.65 -11.04
CA ARG A 9 -3.30 -17.71 -12.06
C ARG A 9 -4.70 -18.30 -12.26
N SER A 10 -5.47 -18.50 -11.19
CA SER A 10 -6.84 -19.05 -11.29
C SER A 10 -7.82 -18.05 -11.90
N LEU A 11 -7.54 -16.75 -11.81
CA LEU A 11 -8.31 -15.68 -12.44
C LEU A 11 -7.76 -15.28 -13.81
N SER A 12 -6.91 -16.10 -14.44
CA SER A 12 -6.46 -15.84 -15.79
C SER A 12 -7.61 -16.01 -16.79
N GLN A 13 -7.53 -15.31 -17.93
CA GLN A 13 -8.56 -15.40 -18.97
C GLN A 13 -8.76 -16.83 -19.48
N GLU A 14 -7.69 -17.62 -19.54
CA GLU A 14 -7.74 -19.03 -19.90
C GLU A 14 -8.55 -19.85 -18.89
N GLN A 15 -8.30 -19.66 -17.59
CA GLN A 15 -9.03 -20.39 -16.55
C GLN A 15 -10.48 -19.94 -16.44
N ILE A 16 -10.75 -18.65 -16.64
CA ILE A 16 -12.12 -18.10 -16.68
C ILE A 16 -12.88 -18.64 -17.89
N ALA A 17 -12.25 -18.72 -19.07
CA ALA A 17 -12.87 -19.29 -20.26
C ALA A 17 -13.17 -20.79 -20.08
N ARG A 18 -12.23 -21.55 -19.52
CA ARG A 18 -12.46 -22.97 -19.19
C ARG A 18 -13.62 -23.16 -18.22
N LEU A 19 -13.69 -22.33 -17.17
CA LEU A 19 -14.82 -22.36 -16.24
C LEU A 19 -16.14 -22.11 -16.96
N ARG A 20 -16.18 -21.05 -17.77
CA ARG A 20 -17.40 -20.57 -18.44
C ARG A 20 -17.88 -21.50 -19.53
N GLU A 21 -17.00 -21.96 -20.40
CA GLU A 21 -17.36 -22.67 -21.63
C GLU A 21 -17.31 -24.20 -21.47
N GLU A 22 -16.51 -24.73 -20.54
CA GLU A 22 -16.40 -26.17 -20.32
C GLU A 22 -17.15 -26.60 -19.06
N ILE A 23 -16.73 -26.09 -17.90
CA ILE A 23 -17.17 -26.61 -16.59
C ILE A 23 -18.65 -26.29 -16.36
N MET A 24 -19.09 -25.06 -16.62
CA MET A 24 -20.48 -24.64 -16.43
C MET A 24 -21.45 -25.30 -17.42
N HIS A 25 -20.96 -25.78 -18.57
CA HIS A 25 -21.77 -26.49 -19.56
C HIS A 25 -21.79 -28.01 -19.35
N LEU A 26 -21.08 -28.54 -18.34
CA LEU A 26 -21.20 -29.95 -17.98
C LEU A 26 -22.62 -30.24 -17.51
N GLU A 27 -23.21 -31.30 -18.08
CA GLU A 27 -24.57 -31.75 -17.79
C GLU A 27 -24.80 -31.98 -16.28
N GLY A 28 -23.79 -32.47 -15.57
CA GLY A 28 -23.83 -32.66 -14.12
C GLY A 28 -23.98 -31.34 -13.36
N VAL A 29 -23.25 -30.30 -13.76
CA VAL A 29 -23.37 -28.96 -13.13
C VAL A 29 -24.75 -28.37 -13.42
N ARG A 30 -25.22 -28.48 -14.67
CA ARG A 30 -26.52 -27.99 -15.11
C ARG A 30 -27.70 -28.65 -14.40
N LYS A 31 -27.61 -29.96 -14.12
CA LYS A 31 -28.66 -30.73 -13.45
C LYS A 31 -28.61 -30.66 -11.93
N LEU A 32 -27.42 -30.60 -11.33
CA LEU A 32 -27.26 -30.69 -9.88
C LEU A 32 -27.13 -29.32 -9.19
N VAL A 33 -26.64 -28.31 -9.89
CA VAL A 33 -26.38 -26.98 -9.30
C VAL A 33 -27.37 -25.95 -9.82
N SER A 34 -27.32 -25.63 -11.11
CA SER A 34 -28.22 -24.68 -11.76
C SER A 34 -28.03 -24.71 -13.28
N ASN A 35 -29.09 -24.38 -14.02
CA ASN A 35 -29.04 -24.22 -15.47
C ASN A 35 -28.90 -22.75 -15.93
N ASP A 36 -28.90 -21.81 -14.98
CA ASP A 36 -28.68 -20.38 -15.24
C ASP A 36 -27.19 -20.02 -15.10
N ASP A 37 -26.62 -19.56 -16.21
CA ASP A 37 -25.21 -19.17 -16.28
C ASP A 37 -24.88 -18.01 -15.33
N ASN A 38 -25.83 -17.08 -15.11
CA ASN A 38 -25.61 -15.95 -14.21
C ASN A 38 -25.51 -16.43 -12.76
N PHE A 39 -26.37 -17.35 -12.35
CA PHE A 39 -26.29 -17.98 -11.03
C PHE A 39 -24.96 -18.73 -10.83
N LEU A 40 -24.54 -19.52 -11.81
CA LEU A 40 -23.29 -20.27 -11.74
C LEU A 40 -22.05 -19.35 -11.68
N LEU A 41 -22.05 -18.26 -12.44
CA LEU A 41 -21.01 -17.22 -12.36
C LEU A 41 -21.02 -16.53 -10.99
N GLY A 42 -22.20 -16.21 -10.47
CA GLY A 42 -22.35 -15.62 -9.14
C GLY A 42 -21.81 -16.53 -8.03
N LEU A 43 -22.07 -17.83 -8.13
CA LEU A 43 -21.56 -18.83 -7.20
C LEU A 43 -20.03 -18.94 -7.26
N ALA A 44 -19.45 -19.00 -8.47
CA ALA A 44 -18.00 -19.03 -8.65
C ALA A 44 -17.34 -17.74 -8.13
N LEU A 45 -17.96 -16.58 -8.37
CA LEU A 45 -17.49 -15.30 -7.85
C LEU A 45 -17.51 -15.30 -6.32
N ALA A 46 -18.60 -15.76 -5.70
CA ALA A 46 -18.71 -15.86 -4.24
C ALA A 46 -17.61 -16.75 -3.63
N GLU A 47 -17.34 -17.92 -4.22
CA GLU A 47 -16.25 -18.83 -3.79
C GLU A 47 -14.87 -18.16 -3.89
N THR A 48 -14.64 -17.35 -4.94
CA THR A 48 -13.36 -16.63 -5.09
C THR A 48 -13.23 -15.40 -4.20
N MET A 49 -14.35 -14.84 -3.72
CA MET A 49 -14.41 -13.60 -2.96
C MET A 49 -13.63 -13.71 -1.64
N ASP A 50 -13.70 -14.84 -0.96
CA ASP A 50 -12.97 -15.09 0.31
C ASP A 50 -11.44 -15.03 0.11
N SER A 51 -10.97 -15.53 -1.04
CA SER A 51 -9.54 -15.47 -1.39
C SER A 51 -9.09 -14.04 -1.71
N VAL A 52 -9.95 -13.26 -2.37
CA VAL A 52 -9.71 -11.83 -2.65
C VAL A 52 -9.67 -11.03 -1.34
N ASP A 53 -10.63 -11.28 -0.45
CA ASP A 53 -10.73 -10.59 0.85
C ASP A 53 -9.47 -10.83 1.72
N SER A 54 -8.99 -12.08 1.78
CA SER A 54 -7.77 -12.41 2.51
C SER A 54 -6.53 -11.68 1.97
N LEU A 55 -6.44 -11.51 0.65
CA LEU A 55 -5.36 -10.75 0.01
C LEU A 55 -5.50 -9.25 0.28
N ALA A 56 -6.71 -8.71 0.19
CA ALA A 56 -6.99 -7.30 0.49
C ALA A 56 -6.55 -6.96 1.92
N HIS A 57 -6.95 -7.76 2.91
CA HIS A 57 -6.51 -7.63 4.30
C HIS A 57 -4.99 -7.74 4.47
N SER A 58 -4.34 -8.62 3.69
CA SER A 58 -2.88 -8.76 3.74
C SER A 58 -2.19 -7.50 3.18
N VAL A 59 -2.70 -6.95 2.08
CA VAL A 59 -2.18 -5.72 1.46
C VAL A 59 -2.41 -4.52 2.37
N THR A 60 -3.60 -4.33 2.94
CA THR A 60 -3.87 -3.21 3.87
C THR A 60 -2.93 -3.24 5.08
N ARG A 61 -2.68 -4.42 5.65
CA ARG A 61 -1.70 -4.59 6.74
C ARG A 61 -0.27 -4.22 6.34
N LEU A 62 0.14 -4.55 5.12
CA LEU A 62 1.45 -4.17 4.59
C LEU A 62 1.54 -2.66 4.36
N CYS A 63 0.55 -2.06 3.71
CA CYS A 63 0.46 -0.63 3.41
C CYS A 63 0.43 0.22 4.69
N THR A 64 -0.36 -0.16 5.69
CA THR A 64 -0.40 0.57 6.98
C THR A 64 0.94 0.51 7.73
N ARG A 65 1.70 -0.59 7.59
CA ARG A 65 3.05 -0.67 8.16
C ARG A 65 4.06 0.19 7.40
N SER A 66 4.01 0.25 6.08
CA SER A 66 4.89 1.11 5.29
C SER A 66 4.57 2.59 5.48
N LEU A 67 3.28 2.97 5.54
CA LEU A 67 2.84 4.34 5.81
C LEU A 67 3.36 4.84 7.16
N ARG A 68 3.25 4.05 8.24
CA ARG A 68 3.81 4.43 9.55
C ARG A 68 5.33 4.65 9.54
N LYS A 69 6.06 3.91 8.71
CA LYS A 69 7.51 4.14 8.56
C LYS A 69 7.77 5.45 7.82
N LEU A 70 6.98 5.72 6.78
CA LEU A 70 7.07 6.97 6.02
C LEU A 70 6.72 8.18 6.90
N GLU A 71 5.67 8.11 7.70
CA GLU A 71 5.28 9.17 8.65
C GLU A 71 6.43 9.51 9.61
N ARG A 72 7.08 8.49 10.19
CA ARG A 72 8.25 8.70 11.05
C ARG A 72 9.42 9.33 10.32
N PHE A 73 9.66 8.93 9.06
CA PHE A 73 10.72 9.49 8.24
C PHE A 73 10.45 10.97 7.93
N VAL A 74 9.21 11.31 7.56
CA VAL A 74 8.79 12.70 7.33
C VAL A 74 8.94 13.53 8.60
N ALA A 75 8.52 13.01 9.76
CA ALA A 75 8.70 13.70 11.04
C ALA A 75 10.18 13.95 11.38
N ALA A 76 11.05 12.95 11.16
CA ALA A 76 12.49 13.13 11.34
C ALA A 76 13.06 14.20 10.39
N GLY A 77 12.61 14.22 9.13
CA GLY A 77 12.97 15.26 8.17
C GLY A 77 12.55 16.66 8.65
N ALA A 78 11.32 16.81 9.13
CA ALA A 78 10.82 18.09 9.65
C ALA A 78 11.64 18.58 10.85
N ASN A 79 11.98 17.70 11.79
CA ASN A 79 12.81 18.04 12.94
C ASN A 79 14.19 18.55 12.51
N LEU A 80 14.83 17.88 11.55
CA LEU A 80 16.13 18.29 11.03
C LEU A 80 16.09 19.68 10.38
N TYR A 81 15.04 19.98 9.61
CA TYR A 81 14.87 21.32 9.03
C TYR A 81 14.73 22.39 10.11
N GLN A 82 14.00 22.12 11.19
CA GLN A 82 13.86 23.05 12.31
C GLN A 82 15.19 23.25 13.06
N GLU A 83 15.97 22.19 13.27
CA GLU A 83 17.31 22.30 13.85
C GLU A 83 18.26 23.14 12.99
N LEU A 84 18.20 23.00 11.66
CA LEU A 84 19.00 23.81 10.73
C LEU A 84 18.64 25.30 10.80
N GLU A 85 17.37 25.64 10.95
CA GLU A 85 16.93 27.03 11.12
C GLU A 85 17.47 27.64 12.42
N ILE A 86 17.38 26.89 13.54
CA ILE A 86 17.94 27.32 14.84
C ILE A 86 19.46 27.53 14.73
N LEU A 87 20.18 26.60 14.10
CA LEU A 87 21.62 26.73 13.90
C LEU A 87 21.97 27.99 13.08
N ALA A 88 21.19 28.29 12.05
CA ALA A 88 21.38 29.50 11.24
C ALA A 88 21.15 30.79 12.04
N GLU A 89 20.14 30.83 12.90
CA GLU A 89 19.88 31.96 13.81
C GLU A 89 21.02 32.16 14.82
N LEU A 90 21.50 31.08 15.42
CA LEU A 90 22.61 31.11 16.38
C LEU A 90 23.91 31.58 15.73
N GLU A 91 24.21 31.13 14.52
CA GLU A 91 25.39 31.56 13.76
C GLU A 91 25.34 33.08 13.49
N GLN A 92 24.18 33.60 13.07
CA GLN A 92 24.01 35.05 12.88
C GLN A 92 24.16 35.83 14.18
N GLY A 93 23.64 35.31 15.29
CA GLY A 93 23.80 35.91 16.62
C GLY A 93 25.26 36.01 17.06
N LEU A 94 26.03 34.93 16.87
CA LEU A 94 27.46 34.89 17.18
C LEU A 94 28.24 35.95 16.37
N ARG A 95 28.02 36.02 15.05
CA ARG A 95 28.65 37.02 14.17
C ARG A 95 28.38 38.45 14.63
N ARG A 96 27.16 38.74 15.11
CA ARG A 96 26.81 40.07 15.67
C ARG A 96 27.59 40.39 16.94
N ILE A 97 27.76 39.42 17.83
CA ILE A 97 28.51 39.59 19.08
C ILE A 97 30.00 39.84 18.78
N GLU A 98 30.58 39.06 17.87
CA GLU A 98 31.98 39.20 17.45
C GLU A 98 32.24 40.58 16.85
N MET A 99 31.41 41.03 15.91
CA MET A 99 31.51 42.37 15.32
C MET A 99 31.43 43.47 16.38
N ASN A 100 30.51 43.35 17.34
CA ASN A 100 30.37 44.31 18.44
C ASN A 100 31.60 44.31 19.38
N ALA A 101 32.25 43.17 19.59
CA ALA A 101 33.45 43.06 20.41
C ALA A 101 34.69 43.64 19.71
N GLU A 102 34.76 43.58 18.39
CA GLU A 102 35.79 44.25 17.58
C GLU A 102 35.62 45.77 17.63
N ILE A 103 34.39 46.27 17.44
CA ILE A 103 34.10 47.72 17.52
C ILE A 103 34.53 48.29 18.88
N ARG A 104 34.21 47.60 19.98
CA ARG A 104 34.60 48.03 21.33
C ARG A 104 36.11 48.01 21.58
N ARG A 105 36.87 47.21 20.84
CA ARG A 105 38.34 47.16 20.95
C ARG A 105 39.05 48.29 20.17
N CYS A 106 38.35 48.93 19.23
CA CYS A 106 38.89 50.05 18.44
C CYS A 106 38.55 51.43 19.03
N GLN A 107 37.80 51.49 20.14
CA GLN A 107 37.51 52.70 20.92
C GLN A 107 38.42 52.78 22.14
#